data_AF-A0AAV9JJJ8-F1
#
_entry.id   AF-A0AAV9JJJ8-F1
#
_cell.length_a   1.000
_cell.length_b   1.000
_cell.length_c   1.000
_cell.angle_alpha   90.00
_cell.angle_beta   90.00
_cell.angle_gamma   90.00
#
_symmetry.space_group_name_H-M   'P 1'
#
loop_
_entity.id
_entity.type
_entity.pdbx_description
1 polymer ?
#
loop_
_entity_poly.entity_id
_entity_poly.type
_entity_poly.pdbx_seq_one_letter_code
_entity_poly.pdbx_strand_id
1 'polypeptide(L)'
;MKLSLLILGLATASLPVAQSLRSQLPIGSNFPVAGENATYDYVVVGAGTAGLALATRLAQDGRYSVAVLEAGSYYELDNGNRSVIPAYDVYSAGTDGLGGVNPLIDWEFMTTAQAGANNETKHYARGKCLGGCSARNFMVYQRPTVGAMQKWADDVGDQSWVWDKVLPYYKRSTTFTPPDMSIRLANSTPLYDAQVFGDGPVQVSYARYASPLSSHIINAWDEIGDPMRTEGLESGELLGHQYLPSSLEPKTQERSTSKSYLDLALLTTELNVYTHAFVKQVLFDDNKAAVGVKVDTDGMPYTITATKEVILSAGAFQSPQLLMVSGIGPAETLTKYNIPVIHDLPGVGQNMEDNPLFGITFAVDVETSSSYSNNPARFGAAITEYNENRTGFLTSSGADAISFEKLVNMDRLNISAKAKQTLAWVPEDWPDIQFWGFTTWLGDQLGSAAPDTKNYACFLASLTAPLSRGYVTINSSDMADAPIANPN
;
A
#
# COMPACT_ATOMS: atom_id res chain seq x y z
N MET A 1 43.10 8.40 53.30
CA MET A 1 41.68 8.67 52.99
C MET A 1 41.56 8.75 51.48
N LYS A 2 40.65 7.96 50.89
CA LYS A 2 40.66 7.52 49.48
C LYS A 2 40.62 8.69 48.47
N LEU A 3 41.56 8.65 47.53
CA LEU A 3 41.52 9.31 46.23
C LEU A 3 40.66 8.44 45.30
N SER A 4 39.72 9.00 44.55
CA SER A 4 39.04 8.27 43.47
C SER A 4 38.86 9.17 42.26
N LEU A 5 39.35 8.66 41.14
CA LEU A 5 39.45 9.25 39.82
C LEU A 5 38.09 9.61 39.23
N LEU A 6 38.02 10.80 38.63
CA LEU A 6 37.03 11.14 37.60
C LEU A 6 37.64 10.73 36.24
N ILE A 7 37.08 9.73 35.58
CA ILE A 7 37.40 9.40 34.18
C ILE A 7 36.34 10.09 33.32
N LEU A 8 36.73 11.18 32.65
CA LEU A 8 35.98 11.74 31.53
C LEU A 8 36.19 10.83 30.32
N GLY A 9 35.17 10.06 29.95
CA GLY A 9 35.09 9.41 28.65
C GLY A 9 34.66 10.42 27.59
N LEU A 10 35.61 10.89 26.79
CA LEU A 10 35.35 11.58 25.52
C LEU A 10 34.82 10.55 24.51
N ALA A 11 33.50 10.50 24.34
CA ALA A 11 32.89 9.93 23.15
C ALA A 11 32.80 11.05 22.10
N THR A 12 33.71 11.03 21.13
CA THR A 12 33.69 11.95 19.98
C THR A 12 32.49 11.64 19.09
N ALA A 13 31.45 12.47 19.19
CA ALA A 13 30.39 12.54 18.20
C ALA A 13 30.90 13.28 16.95
N SER A 14 31.51 12.56 16.01
CA SER A 14 31.87 13.09 14.70
C SER A 14 30.78 12.75 13.68
N LEU A 15 29.62 13.42 13.75
CA LEU A 15 28.55 13.29 12.75
C LEU A 15 27.84 14.59 12.28
N PRO A 16 28.08 15.83 12.78
CA PRO A 16 27.24 16.96 12.34
C PRO A 16 27.72 17.71 11.07
N VAL A 17 28.94 17.50 10.57
CA VAL A 17 29.48 18.31 9.46
C VAL A 17 29.15 17.75 8.07
N ALA A 18 29.12 16.43 7.89
CA ALA A 18 28.80 15.81 6.60
C ALA A 18 27.31 15.97 6.23
N GLN A 19 26.43 15.91 7.22
CA GLN A 19 24.99 16.05 7.03
C GLN A 19 24.58 17.49 6.64
N SER A 20 25.35 18.51 7.08
CA SER A 20 25.04 19.91 6.78
C SER A 20 25.38 20.36 5.36
N LEU A 21 26.25 19.63 4.66
CA LEU A 21 26.62 19.93 3.26
C LEU A 21 25.72 19.18 2.25
N ARG A 22 25.22 17.99 2.59
CA ARG A 22 24.30 17.25 1.70
C ARG A 22 22.96 17.94 1.50
N SER A 23 22.41 18.57 2.54
CA SER A 23 21.20 19.39 2.41
C SER A 23 21.37 20.59 1.48
N GLN A 24 22.60 20.90 1.04
CA GLN A 24 22.91 21.95 0.09
C GLN A 24 23.18 21.42 -1.33
N LEU A 25 23.21 20.10 -1.54
CA LEU A 25 23.37 19.53 -2.87
C LEU A 25 22.10 19.76 -3.71
N PRO A 26 22.24 19.93 -5.03
CA PRO A 26 21.10 19.92 -5.93
C PRO A 26 20.33 18.61 -5.80
N ILE A 27 18.99 18.66 -5.85
CA ILE A 27 18.13 17.47 -5.82
C ILE A 27 18.56 16.45 -6.89
N GLY A 28 18.97 16.93 -8.07
CA GLY A 28 19.45 16.09 -9.17
C GLY A 28 20.67 15.21 -8.83
N SER A 29 21.40 15.48 -7.75
CA SER A 29 22.53 14.66 -7.32
C SER A 29 22.12 13.24 -6.89
N ASN A 30 20.85 13.01 -6.58
CA ASN A 30 20.31 11.69 -6.24
C ASN A 30 19.61 11.00 -7.43
N PHE A 31 19.62 11.60 -8.63
CA PHE A 31 18.98 11.06 -9.84
C PHE A 31 20.03 10.88 -10.94
N PRO A 32 20.76 9.74 -10.94
CA PRO A 32 21.76 9.47 -11.97
C PRO A 32 21.15 9.41 -13.37
N VAL A 33 21.99 9.69 -14.38
CA VAL A 33 21.59 9.59 -15.78
C VAL A 33 21.47 8.11 -16.18
N ALA A 34 20.37 7.75 -16.83
CA ALA A 34 20.15 6.40 -17.31
C ALA A 34 21.09 6.03 -18.47
N GLY A 35 21.33 4.73 -18.67
CA GLY A 35 22.18 4.22 -19.75
C GLY A 35 23.64 4.00 -19.38
N GLU A 36 24.06 4.38 -18.17
CA GLU A 36 25.42 4.14 -17.66
C GLU A 36 25.45 2.99 -16.67
N ASN A 37 26.46 2.12 -16.79
CA ASN A 37 26.69 1.07 -15.82
C ASN A 37 27.18 1.67 -14.49
N ALA A 38 26.66 1.17 -13.38
CA ALA A 38 27.07 1.62 -12.04
C ALA A 38 27.14 0.45 -11.04
N THR A 39 27.77 0.70 -9.90
CA THR A 39 27.94 -0.28 -8.81
C THR A 39 27.52 0.36 -7.49
N TYR A 40 26.76 -0.38 -6.69
CA TYR A 40 26.29 0.02 -5.36
C TYR A 40 26.48 -1.13 -4.36
N ASP A 41 26.40 -0.84 -3.06
CA ASP A 41 26.36 -1.91 -2.05
C ASP A 41 25.05 -2.68 -2.13
N TYR A 42 23.94 -1.95 -2.22
CA TYR A 42 22.60 -2.52 -2.33
C TYR A 42 21.86 -1.98 -3.55
N VAL A 43 21.17 -2.86 -4.26
CA VAL A 43 20.28 -2.52 -5.36
C VAL A 43 18.87 -2.96 -5.01
N VAL A 44 17.95 -2.00 -4.86
CA VAL A 44 16.55 -2.23 -4.53
C VAL A 44 15.70 -2.08 -5.79
N VAL A 45 14.99 -3.13 -6.17
CA VAL A 45 14.12 -3.15 -7.35
C VAL A 45 12.69 -2.84 -6.93
N GLY A 46 12.18 -1.68 -7.33
CA GLY A 46 10.85 -1.16 -7.00
C GLY A 46 10.88 -0.14 -5.87
N ALA A 47 10.41 1.08 -6.14
CA ALA A 47 10.28 2.17 -5.17
C ALA A 47 8.86 2.22 -4.57
N GLY A 48 8.28 1.04 -4.31
CA GLY A 48 6.94 0.92 -3.73
C GLY A 48 6.90 1.17 -2.22
N THR A 49 5.83 0.70 -1.58
CA THR A 49 5.59 0.84 -0.13
C THR A 49 6.74 0.30 0.72
N ALA A 50 7.23 -0.91 0.41
CA ALA A 50 8.34 -1.53 1.14
C ALA A 50 9.71 -1.04 0.66
N GLY A 51 9.90 -0.91 -0.66
CA GLY A 51 11.20 -0.63 -1.26
C GLY A 51 11.82 0.69 -0.80
N LEU A 52 11.04 1.78 -0.80
CA LEU A 52 11.54 3.09 -0.34
C LEU A 52 11.85 3.11 1.16
N ALA A 53 11.02 2.44 1.97
CA ALA A 53 11.25 2.34 3.40
C ALA A 53 12.57 1.61 3.69
N LEU A 54 12.78 0.45 3.06
CA LEU A 54 13.99 -0.34 3.24
C LEU A 54 15.23 0.39 2.71
N ALA A 55 15.17 0.92 1.49
CA ALA A 55 16.31 1.59 0.86
C ALA A 55 16.77 2.82 1.66
N THR A 56 15.80 3.60 2.16
CA THR A 56 16.08 4.74 3.04
C THR A 56 16.79 4.31 4.31
N ARG A 57 16.33 3.23 4.96
CA ARG A 57 16.95 2.75 6.21
C ARG A 57 18.35 2.17 5.99
N LEU A 58 18.61 1.52 4.85
CA LEU A 58 19.95 1.07 4.48
C LEU A 58 20.91 2.24 4.25
N ALA A 59 20.44 3.32 3.63
CA ALA A 59 21.25 4.49 3.32
C ALA A 59 21.43 5.46 4.52
N GLN A 60 20.57 5.35 5.55
CA GLN A 60 20.42 6.37 6.60
C GLN A 60 21.68 6.62 7.44
N ASP A 61 22.53 5.60 7.63
CA ASP A 61 23.76 5.74 8.41
C ASP A 61 24.98 6.15 7.57
N GLY A 62 24.81 6.33 6.26
CA GLY A 62 25.85 6.74 5.32
C GLY A 62 26.96 5.71 5.09
N ARG A 63 26.83 4.48 5.62
CA ARG A 63 27.84 3.42 5.45
C ARG A 63 27.72 2.70 4.11
N TYR A 64 26.56 2.79 3.46
CA TYR A 64 26.25 2.01 2.26
C TYR A 64 25.74 2.91 1.14
N SER A 65 26.24 2.65 -0.06
CA SER A 65 25.71 3.17 -1.31
C SER A 65 24.50 2.34 -1.75
N VAL A 66 23.38 3.00 -2.05
CA VAL A 66 22.12 2.31 -2.35
C VAL A 66 21.53 2.89 -3.63
N ALA A 67 21.15 2.01 -4.56
CA ALA A 67 20.36 2.36 -5.74
C ALA A 67 18.94 1.80 -5.61
N VAL A 68 17.96 2.63 -5.97
CA VAL A 68 16.56 2.23 -6.11
C VAL A 68 16.17 2.38 -7.58
N LEU A 69 15.58 1.32 -8.15
CA LEU A 69 15.18 1.28 -9.55
C LEU A 69 13.66 1.20 -9.63
N GLU A 70 13.01 2.23 -10.18
CA GLU A 70 11.57 2.32 -10.31
C GLU A 70 11.17 2.52 -11.77
N ALA A 71 10.23 1.69 -12.25
CA ALA A 71 9.77 1.74 -13.62
C ALA A 71 8.89 2.95 -13.94
N GLY A 72 8.22 3.51 -12.93
CA GLY A 72 7.50 4.77 -13.03
C GLY A 72 8.31 6.00 -12.64
N SER A 73 7.61 7.11 -12.46
CA SER A 73 8.16 8.40 -12.02
C SER A 73 7.36 8.98 -10.86
N TYR A 74 7.38 10.29 -10.70
CA TYR A 74 6.61 11.04 -9.72
C TYR A 74 5.12 11.07 -10.09
N TYR A 75 4.28 10.49 -9.24
CA TYR A 75 2.83 10.45 -9.46
C TYR A 75 2.20 11.85 -9.44
N GLU A 76 2.82 12.81 -8.73
CA GLU A 76 2.39 14.20 -8.68
C GLU A 76 2.54 14.90 -10.03
N LEU A 77 3.48 14.44 -10.86
CA LEU A 77 3.72 14.97 -12.20
C LEU A 77 2.89 14.20 -13.25
N ASP A 78 2.90 12.87 -13.17
CA ASP A 78 2.29 12.01 -14.19
C ASP A 78 0.76 11.89 -14.08
N ASN A 79 0.20 12.17 -12.90
CA ASN A 79 -1.26 12.09 -12.67
C ASN A 79 -1.83 13.31 -11.94
N GLY A 80 -0.98 14.27 -11.53
CA GLY A 80 -1.39 15.51 -10.88
C GLY A 80 -2.20 15.27 -9.61
N ASN A 81 -3.18 16.15 -9.38
CA ASN A 81 -4.04 16.08 -8.20
C ASN A 81 -4.75 14.74 -8.03
N ARG A 82 -4.98 13.95 -9.10
CA ARG A 82 -5.67 12.66 -9.01
C ARG A 82 -4.94 11.64 -8.13
N SER A 83 -3.63 11.77 -7.97
CA SER A 83 -2.84 10.93 -7.05
C SER A 83 -2.49 11.63 -5.73
N VAL A 84 -2.81 12.91 -5.58
CA VAL A 84 -2.43 13.73 -4.42
C VAL A 84 -3.61 14.02 -3.50
N ILE A 85 -4.77 14.35 -4.07
CA ILE A 85 -5.96 14.79 -3.33
C ILE A 85 -6.83 13.57 -3.01
N PRO A 86 -7.20 13.34 -1.74
CA PRO A 86 -7.88 12.12 -1.31
C PRO A 86 -9.14 11.74 -2.09
N ALA A 87 -10.06 12.68 -2.33
CA ALA A 87 -11.34 12.40 -2.99
C ALA A 87 -11.24 11.94 -4.45
N TYR A 88 -10.04 11.94 -5.02
CA TYR A 88 -9.78 11.50 -6.39
C TYR A 88 -9.26 10.06 -6.48
N ASP A 89 -9.07 9.38 -5.35
CA ASP A 89 -8.57 8.00 -5.29
C ASP A 89 -9.44 6.97 -6.03
N VAL A 90 -10.73 7.24 -6.20
CA VAL A 90 -11.66 6.42 -6.99
C VAL A 90 -11.41 6.48 -8.49
N TYR A 91 -10.75 7.51 -9.01
CA TYR A 91 -10.48 7.61 -10.44
C TYR A 91 -9.49 6.53 -10.88
N SER A 92 -9.81 5.85 -11.98
CA SER A 92 -8.99 4.76 -12.53
C SER A 92 -8.88 3.52 -11.63
N ALA A 93 -9.75 3.38 -10.64
CA ALA A 93 -9.79 2.23 -9.72
C ALA A 93 -10.82 1.16 -10.12
N GLY A 94 -11.52 1.32 -11.26
CA GLY A 94 -12.52 0.35 -11.69
C GLY A 94 -11.92 -0.95 -12.23
N THR A 95 -12.74 -1.99 -12.21
CA THR A 95 -12.34 -3.36 -12.53
C THR A 95 -12.65 -3.75 -13.98
N ASP A 96 -13.52 -3.03 -14.66
CA ASP A 96 -14.04 -3.43 -15.97
C ASP A 96 -13.24 -2.77 -17.10
N GLY A 97 -12.17 -3.46 -17.50
CA GLY A 97 -11.24 -2.99 -18.53
C GLY A 97 -10.36 -1.81 -18.06
N LEU A 98 -9.67 -1.20 -19.02
CA LEU A 98 -8.66 -0.16 -18.78
C LEU A 98 -9.16 1.26 -19.13
N GLY A 99 -10.48 1.43 -19.26
CA GLY A 99 -11.10 2.70 -19.61
C GLY A 99 -10.79 3.77 -18.56
N GLY A 100 -10.05 4.82 -18.94
CA GLY A 100 -9.68 5.90 -18.03
C GLY A 100 -8.51 5.57 -17.10
N VAL A 101 -7.84 4.43 -17.27
CA VAL A 101 -6.59 4.12 -16.58
C VAL A 101 -5.44 4.96 -17.16
N ASN A 102 -4.56 5.44 -16.29
CA ASN A 102 -3.36 6.19 -16.69
C ASN A 102 -2.14 5.26 -16.69
N PRO A 103 -1.58 4.88 -17.87
CA PRO A 103 -0.47 3.92 -17.98
C PRO A 103 0.87 4.44 -17.43
N LEU A 104 0.97 5.74 -17.13
CA LEU A 104 2.16 6.31 -16.50
C LEU A 104 2.27 5.92 -15.02
N ILE A 105 1.14 5.63 -14.37
CA ILE A 105 1.05 5.32 -12.93
C ILE A 105 0.36 3.99 -12.63
N ASP A 106 -0.11 3.27 -13.65
CA ASP A 106 -0.67 1.93 -13.58
C ASP A 106 0.19 0.94 -14.37
N TRP A 107 0.19 -0.32 -13.92
CA TRP A 107 0.74 -1.42 -14.70
C TRP A 107 -0.27 -2.05 -15.68
N GLU A 108 -1.55 -1.67 -15.59
CA GLU A 108 -2.61 -2.10 -16.51
C GLU A 108 -2.80 -3.63 -16.54
N PHE A 109 -2.54 -4.31 -15.43
CA PHE A 109 -2.69 -5.74 -15.35
C PHE A 109 -4.15 -6.16 -15.45
N MET A 110 -4.40 -7.24 -16.18
CA MET A 110 -5.69 -7.90 -16.26
C MET A 110 -5.55 -9.33 -15.73
N THR A 111 -6.52 -9.79 -14.96
CA THR A 111 -6.59 -11.19 -14.56
C THR A 111 -6.94 -12.07 -15.77
N THR A 112 -6.69 -13.38 -15.66
CA THR A 112 -7.38 -14.36 -16.50
C THR A 112 -8.89 -14.30 -16.26
N ALA A 113 -9.67 -14.96 -17.11
CA ALA A 113 -11.10 -15.16 -16.87
C ALA A 113 -11.31 -15.91 -15.55
N GLN A 114 -12.14 -15.38 -14.67
CA GLN A 114 -12.37 -15.92 -13.33
C GLN A 114 -13.68 -16.72 -13.31
N ALA A 115 -13.59 -18.04 -13.09
CA ALA A 115 -14.78 -18.90 -13.04
C ALA A 115 -15.75 -18.48 -11.92
N GLY A 116 -15.23 -18.02 -10.78
CA GLY A 116 -16.01 -17.49 -9.66
C GLY A 116 -16.64 -16.11 -9.91
N ALA A 117 -16.30 -15.44 -11.01
CA ALA A 117 -16.82 -14.13 -11.39
C ALA A 117 -17.31 -14.12 -12.85
N ASN A 118 -18.22 -15.05 -13.18
CA ASN A 118 -18.89 -15.13 -14.48
C ASN A 118 -17.95 -15.26 -15.71
N ASN A 119 -16.73 -15.79 -15.52
CA ASN A 119 -15.68 -15.86 -16.54
C ASN A 119 -15.23 -14.49 -17.07
N GLU A 120 -15.40 -13.43 -16.27
CA GLU A 120 -14.91 -12.09 -16.60
C GLU A 120 -13.42 -11.96 -16.28
N THR A 121 -12.73 -11.10 -17.02
CA THR A 121 -11.41 -10.59 -16.66
C THR A 121 -11.58 -9.30 -15.89
N LYS A 122 -10.69 -9.04 -14.93
CA LYS A 122 -10.74 -7.84 -14.10
C LYS A 122 -9.41 -7.10 -14.17
N HIS A 123 -9.49 -5.78 -14.26
CA HIS A 123 -8.34 -4.91 -14.07
C HIS A 123 -7.86 -5.05 -12.63
N TYR A 124 -6.56 -5.29 -12.48
CA TYR A 124 -5.89 -5.49 -11.21
C TYR A 124 -4.89 -4.35 -11.00
N ALA A 125 -5.41 -3.23 -10.51
CA ALA A 125 -4.70 -1.97 -10.38
C ALA A 125 -3.40 -2.10 -9.57
N ARG A 126 -2.27 -1.69 -10.14
CA ARG A 126 -0.96 -1.67 -9.45
C ARG A 126 -0.25 -0.35 -9.73
N GLY A 127 0.20 0.32 -8.67
CA GLY A 127 0.96 1.58 -8.80
C GLY A 127 2.31 1.38 -9.49
N LYS A 128 2.58 2.19 -10.51
CA LYS A 128 3.82 2.28 -11.29
C LYS A 128 4.41 3.68 -11.11
N CYS A 129 4.96 3.96 -9.93
CA CYS A 129 5.48 5.29 -9.58
C CYS A 129 6.30 5.21 -8.28
N LEU A 130 7.03 6.28 -7.97
CA LEU A 130 7.64 6.45 -6.65
C LEU A 130 6.55 6.46 -5.58
N GLY A 131 6.62 5.53 -4.63
CA GLY A 131 5.55 5.26 -3.66
C GLY A 131 4.69 4.04 -4.00
N GLY A 132 4.75 3.56 -5.25
CA GLY A 132 4.01 2.42 -5.76
C GLY A 132 2.51 2.50 -5.45
N CYS A 133 1.94 1.41 -4.92
CA CYS A 133 0.51 1.37 -4.62
C CYS A 133 0.07 2.33 -3.49
N SER A 134 0.99 2.81 -2.64
CA SER A 134 0.61 3.82 -1.62
C SER A 134 0.21 5.16 -2.24
N ALA A 135 0.68 5.46 -3.46
CA ALA A 135 0.30 6.65 -4.21
C ALA A 135 -1.09 6.55 -4.87
N ARG A 136 -1.78 5.40 -4.76
CA ARG A 136 -3.08 5.16 -5.41
C ARG A 136 -4.13 4.43 -4.58
N ASN A 137 -3.77 3.88 -3.42
CA ASN A 137 -4.72 3.17 -2.54
C ASN A 137 -5.81 4.12 -1.97
N PHE A 138 -6.77 3.60 -1.21
CA PHE A 138 -7.79 4.42 -0.54
C PHE A 138 -7.36 5.04 0.80
N MET A 139 -6.07 5.05 1.08
CA MET A 139 -5.40 5.63 2.25
C MET A 139 -5.83 5.08 3.63
N VAL A 140 -6.79 4.18 3.71
CA VAL A 140 -7.19 3.51 4.96
C VAL A 140 -5.95 2.97 5.67
N TYR A 141 -5.80 3.36 6.93
CA TYR A 141 -4.71 2.90 7.77
C TYR A 141 -5.27 2.00 8.88
N GLN A 142 -4.85 0.73 8.87
CA GLN A 142 -5.18 -0.27 9.88
C GLN A 142 -4.00 -1.24 10.03
N ARG A 143 -4.08 -2.17 11.00
CA ARG A 143 -3.04 -3.17 11.23
C ARG A 143 -3.63 -4.58 11.36
N PRO A 144 -2.83 -5.64 11.12
CA PRO A 144 -3.27 -7.01 11.38
C PRO A 144 -3.56 -7.23 12.86
N THR A 145 -4.27 -8.30 13.19
CA THR A 145 -4.51 -8.68 14.59
C THR A 145 -3.29 -9.31 15.23
N VAL A 146 -3.27 -9.34 16.57
CA VAL A 146 -2.23 -10.04 17.34
C VAL A 146 -2.14 -11.51 16.92
N GLY A 147 -3.27 -12.19 16.83
CA GLY A 147 -3.34 -13.58 16.39
C GLY A 147 -2.91 -13.77 14.94
N ALA A 148 -3.23 -12.85 14.03
CA ALA A 148 -2.75 -12.91 12.65
C ALA A 148 -1.23 -12.86 12.55
N MET A 149 -0.58 -11.99 13.33
CA MET A 149 0.87 -11.92 13.40
C MET A 149 1.49 -13.17 14.04
N GLN A 150 0.84 -13.74 15.07
CA GLN A 150 1.29 -15.00 15.66
C GLN A 150 1.20 -16.16 14.66
N LYS A 151 0.07 -16.27 13.94
CA LYS A 151 -0.10 -17.27 12.89
C LYS A 151 1.00 -17.13 11.82
N TRP A 152 1.28 -15.92 11.37
CA TRP A 152 2.37 -15.68 10.41
C TRP A 152 3.72 -16.15 10.96
N ALA A 153 4.06 -15.77 12.20
CA ALA A 153 5.28 -16.19 12.87
C ALA A 153 5.42 -17.72 12.97
N ASP A 154 4.31 -18.41 13.23
CA ASP A 154 4.28 -19.88 13.31
C ASP A 154 4.43 -20.53 11.92
N ASP A 155 3.74 -20.00 10.91
CA ASP A 155 3.79 -20.50 9.53
C ASP A 155 5.21 -20.38 8.94
N VAL A 156 5.94 -19.29 9.24
CA VAL A 156 7.33 -19.10 8.78
C VAL A 156 8.39 -19.65 9.75
N GLY A 157 7.98 -20.13 10.94
CA GLY A 157 8.90 -20.62 11.96
C GLY A 157 9.84 -19.56 12.55
N ASP A 158 9.42 -18.28 12.55
CA ASP A 158 10.21 -17.14 13.04
C ASP A 158 9.38 -16.23 13.96
N GLN A 159 9.67 -16.33 15.25
CA GLN A 159 8.99 -15.56 16.30
C GLN A 159 9.44 -14.09 16.37
N SER A 160 10.32 -13.63 15.47
CA SER A 160 10.57 -12.19 15.30
C SER A 160 9.37 -11.45 14.70
N TRP A 161 8.40 -12.18 14.14
CA TRP A 161 7.19 -11.64 13.52
C TRP A 161 5.98 -11.51 14.45
N VAL A 162 6.06 -11.95 15.71
CA VAL A 162 4.94 -11.77 16.65
C VAL A 162 4.66 -10.28 16.90
N TRP A 163 3.42 -9.96 17.24
CA TRP A 163 2.93 -8.57 17.38
C TRP A 163 3.88 -7.66 18.16
N ASP A 164 4.28 -8.06 19.36
CA ASP A 164 5.15 -7.24 20.24
C ASP A 164 6.52 -6.93 19.63
N LYS A 165 7.00 -7.77 18.70
CA LYS A 165 8.28 -7.58 17.99
C LYS A 165 8.12 -6.71 16.76
N VAL A 166 6.96 -6.74 16.11
CA VAL A 166 6.67 -5.96 14.90
C VAL A 166 6.11 -4.57 15.21
N LEU A 167 5.35 -4.40 16.30
CA LEU A 167 4.77 -3.12 16.73
C LEU A 167 5.79 -1.98 16.79
N PRO A 168 7.03 -2.15 17.29
CA PRO A 168 8.06 -1.11 17.22
C PRO A 168 8.35 -0.62 15.79
N TYR A 169 8.30 -1.49 14.78
CA TYR A 169 8.50 -1.11 13.38
C TYR A 169 7.28 -0.42 12.79
N TYR A 170 6.06 -0.82 13.18
CA TYR A 170 4.85 -0.08 12.84
C TYR A 170 4.91 1.35 13.40
N LYS A 171 5.26 1.51 14.68
CA LYS A 171 5.46 2.82 15.32
C LYS A 171 6.53 3.65 14.62
N ARG A 172 7.67 3.04 14.26
CA ARG A 172 8.77 3.73 13.56
C ARG A 172 8.40 4.19 12.14
N SER A 173 7.30 3.70 11.59
CA SER A 173 6.89 3.98 10.22
C SER A 173 5.96 5.18 10.10
N THR A 174 5.20 5.49 11.15
CA THR A 174 4.14 6.49 11.08
C THR A 174 4.22 7.53 12.18
N THR A 175 3.81 8.76 11.85
CA THR A 175 3.49 9.82 12.81
C THR A 175 1.98 10.03 12.81
N PHE A 176 1.37 10.10 14.00
CA PHE A 176 -0.07 10.24 14.15
C PHE A 176 -0.48 11.66 14.57
N THR A 177 -1.51 12.19 13.91
CA THR A 177 -2.16 13.44 14.32
C THR A 177 -3.64 13.18 14.64
N PRO A 178 -4.09 13.49 15.87
CA PRO A 178 -5.50 13.40 16.27
C PRO A 178 -6.48 14.17 15.37
N PRO A 179 -7.77 13.76 15.32
CA PRO A 179 -8.78 14.49 14.57
C PRO A 179 -9.00 15.90 15.13
N ASP A 180 -9.21 16.86 14.24
CA ASP A 180 -9.66 18.20 14.60
C ASP A 180 -11.16 18.18 14.95
N MET A 181 -11.46 18.04 16.24
CA MET A 181 -12.85 17.96 16.72
C MET A 181 -13.60 19.29 16.61
N SER A 182 -12.94 20.41 16.30
CA SER A 182 -13.60 21.71 16.14
C SER A 182 -14.40 21.82 14.83
N ILE A 183 -14.08 20.98 13.86
CA ILE A 183 -14.70 20.97 12.51
C ILE A 183 -15.52 19.70 12.23
N ARG A 184 -15.38 18.66 13.05
CA ARG A 184 -16.16 17.42 12.92
C ARG A 184 -17.55 17.59 13.53
N LEU A 185 -18.53 16.89 12.97
CA LEU A 185 -19.86 16.81 13.54
C LEU A 185 -19.79 16.13 14.92
N ALA A 186 -20.62 16.57 15.87
CA ALA A 186 -20.60 16.07 17.26
C ALA A 186 -20.87 14.55 17.36
N ASN A 187 -21.59 13.99 16.39
CA ASN A 187 -21.89 12.56 16.27
C ASN A 187 -20.85 11.78 15.43
N SER A 188 -19.72 12.40 15.08
CA SER A 188 -18.66 11.78 14.26
C SER A 188 -17.32 11.77 14.99
N THR A 189 -17.30 11.14 16.16
CA THR A 189 -16.14 11.10 17.07
C THR A 189 -15.35 9.81 16.91
N PRO A 190 -14.11 9.85 16.38
CA PRO A 190 -13.23 8.69 16.36
C PRO A 190 -12.67 8.37 17.74
N LEU A 191 -12.55 7.09 18.06
CA LEU A 191 -11.77 6.59 19.20
C LEU A 191 -10.52 5.88 18.69
N TYR A 192 -9.40 6.08 19.38
CA TYR A 192 -8.08 5.61 18.96
C TYR A 192 -7.14 5.49 20.16
N ASP A 193 -6.14 4.63 20.06
CA ASP A 193 -4.96 4.65 20.92
C ASP A 193 -3.78 5.35 20.20
N ALA A 194 -3.36 6.51 20.69
CA ALA A 194 -2.21 7.21 20.13
C ALA A 194 -0.87 6.51 20.44
N GLN A 195 -0.81 5.64 21.46
CA GLN A 195 0.43 5.00 21.91
C GLN A 195 0.94 3.94 20.93
N VAL A 196 0.09 3.45 20.03
CA VAL A 196 0.48 2.51 18.97
C VAL A 196 1.08 3.19 17.75
N PHE A 197 1.32 4.50 17.78
CA PHE A 197 2.02 5.26 16.75
C PHE A 197 3.37 5.80 17.25
N GLY A 198 4.24 6.26 16.35
CA GLY A 198 5.54 6.84 16.69
C GLY A 198 5.82 8.12 15.92
N ASP A 199 7.08 8.32 15.53
CA ASP A 199 7.58 9.53 14.86
C ASP A 199 8.16 9.19 13.48
N GLY A 200 7.46 8.34 12.73
CA GLY A 200 7.89 7.90 11.39
C GLY A 200 7.52 8.88 10.27
N PRO A 201 8.09 8.70 9.07
CA PRO A 201 7.93 9.68 7.98
C PRO A 201 6.52 9.70 7.36
N VAL A 202 5.77 8.60 7.42
CA VAL A 202 4.41 8.54 6.87
C VAL A 202 3.44 9.17 7.86
N GLN A 203 2.66 10.14 7.44
CA GLN A 203 1.65 10.74 8.30
C GLN A 203 0.36 9.92 8.29
N VAL A 204 -0.21 9.76 9.48
CA VAL A 204 -1.51 9.15 9.70
C VAL A 204 -2.36 10.16 10.46
N SER A 205 -3.51 10.53 9.90
CA SER A 205 -4.41 11.51 10.50
C SER A 205 -5.84 11.25 10.04
N TYR A 206 -6.78 12.07 10.50
CA TYR A 206 -8.16 12.02 10.03
C TYR A 206 -8.40 13.10 9.00
N ALA A 207 -9.23 12.78 8.00
CA ALA A 207 -9.74 13.78 7.08
C ALA A 207 -10.42 14.92 7.85
N ARG A 208 -10.18 16.15 7.39
CA ARG A 208 -10.85 17.38 7.84
C ARG A 208 -12.25 17.52 7.22
N TYR A 209 -12.91 16.38 7.10
CA TYR A 209 -14.28 16.15 6.67
C TYR A 209 -14.71 14.80 7.23
N ALA A 210 -15.82 14.78 7.96
CA ALA A 210 -16.45 13.54 8.41
C ALA A 210 -17.71 13.33 7.58
N SER A 211 -17.83 12.18 6.93
CA SER A 211 -18.98 11.88 6.10
C SER A 211 -20.26 11.81 6.94
N PRO A 212 -21.36 12.50 6.55
CA PRO A 212 -22.64 12.32 7.21
C PRO A 212 -23.13 10.87 7.18
N LEU A 213 -22.88 10.17 6.07
CA LEU A 213 -23.20 8.74 5.90
C LEU A 213 -22.63 7.90 7.03
N SER A 214 -21.39 8.13 7.40
CA SER A 214 -20.68 7.27 8.35
C SER A 214 -21.25 7.37 9.75
N SER A 215 -21.77 8.53 10.16
CA SER A 215 -22.50 8.63 11.45
C SER A 215 -23.76 7.78 11.48
N HIS A 216 -24.45 7.62 10.35
CA HIS A 216 -25.60 6.73 10.25
C HIS A 216 -25.19 5.26 10.23
N ILE A 217 -24.09 4.93 9.56
CA ILE A 217 -23.58 3.55 9.48
C ILE A 217 -23.08 3.06 10.85
N ILE A 218 -22.36 3.90 11.59
CA ILE A 218 -21.95 3.62 12.98
C ILE A 218 -23.16 3.27 13.85
N ASN A 219 -24.21 4.11 13.83
CA ASN A 219 -25.44 3.82 14.58
C ASN A 219 -26.10 2.51 14.13
N ALA A 220 -26.08 2.21 12.82
CA ALA A 220 -26.64 0.96 12.31
C ALA A 220 -25.86 -0.28 12.81
N TRP A 221 -24.53 -0.18 12.94
CA TRP A 221 -23.71 -1.23 13.55
C TRP A 221 -23.99 -1.39 15.05
N ASP A 222 -24.12 -0.28 15.79
CA ASP A 222 -24.53 -0.30 17.20
C ASP A 222 -25.90 -0.98 17.39
N GLU A 223 -26.88 -0.69 16.53
CA GLU A 223 -28.23 -1.25 16.59
C GLU A 223 -28.27 -2.78 16.40
N ILE A 224 -27.33 -3.33 15.62
CA ILE A 224 -27.21 -4.78 15.41
C ILE A 224 -26.26 -5.47 16.42
N GLY A 225 -25.74 -4.71 17.39
CA GLY A 225 -24.87 -5.22 18.45
C GLY A 225 -23.42 -5.47 18.03
N ASP A 226 -22.97 -4.92 16.91
CA ASP A 226 -21.55 -4.92 16.54
C ASP A 226 -20.81 -3.92 17.46
N PRO A 227 -19.76 -4.32 18.20
CA PRO A 227 -19.18 -3.45 19.21
C PRO A 227 -18.33 -2.33 18.61
N MET A 228 -18.52 -1.10 19.09
CA MET A 228 -17.59 0.01 18.84
C MET A 228 -16.21 -0.28 19.46
N ARG A 229 -15.14 -0.10 18.68
CA ARG A 229 -13.75 -0.25 19.16
C ARG A 229 -13.28 1.02 19.88
N THR A 230 -12.95 0.93 21.15
CA THR A 230 -12.54 2.09 21.96
C THR A 230 -11.07 2.51 21.78
N GLU A 231 -10.23 1.60 21.26
CA GLU A 231 -8.79 1.84 21.03
C GLU A 231 -8.42 1.97 19.55
N GLY A 232 -9.42 2.15 18.67
CA GLY A 232 -9.22 2.12 17.24
C GLY A 232 -9.03 0.71 16.67
N LEU A 233 -8.60 0.65 15.42
CA LEU A 233 -8.38 -0.58 14.62
C LEU A 233 -6.88 -0.85 14.36
N GLU A 234 -6.00 -0.06 14.98
CA GLU A 234 -4.56 -0.05 14.79
C GLU A 234 -3.82 -0.67 15.97
N SER A 235 -4.56 -1.07 17.02
CA SER A 235 -4.05 -1.62 18.27
C SER A 235 -3.77 -3.13 18.24
N GLY A 236 -4.08 -3.81 17.14
CA GLY A 236 -3.95 -5.26 17.01
C GLY A 236 -5.26 -6.02 17.30
N GLU A 237 -6.36 -5.30 17.50
CA GLU A 237 -7.69 -5.84 17.65
C GLU A 237 -8.63 -5.18 16.63
N LEU A 238 -9.23 -5.99 15.75
CA LEU A 238 -10.07 -5.49 14.66
C LEU A 238 -11.58 -5.69 14.89
N LEU A 239 -12.01 -6.78 15.54
CA LEU A 239 -13.42 -7.17 15.62
C LEU A 239 -14.30 -6.10 16.27
N GLY A 240 -15.25 -5.57 15.50
CA GLY A 240 -16.04 -4.39 15.82
C GLY A 240 -15.92 -3.30 14.76
N HIS A 241 -16.45 -2.11 15.05
CA HIS A 241 -16.44 -0.97 14.14
C HIS A 241 -15.84 0.30 14.74
N GLN A 242 -15.33 1.18 13.87
CA GLN A 242 -14.82 2.51 14.25
C GLN A 242 -14.64 3.42 13.02
N TYR A 243 -14.54 4.74 13.27
CA TYR A 243 -13.94 5.68 12.34
C TYR A 243 -12.44 5.44 12.18
N LEU A 244 -11.98 5.30 10.95
CA LEU A 244 -10.58 4.97 10.66
C LEU A 244 -9.73 6.22 10.36
N PRO A 245 -8.46 6.24 10.78
CA PRO A 245 -7.49 7.20 10.28
C PRO A 245 -7.02 6.81 8.87
N SER A 246 -6.46 7.78 8.16
CA SER A 246 -5.91 7.62 6.82
C SER A 246 -4.44 8.01 6.78
N SER A 247 -3.68 7.44 5.84
CA SER A 247 -2.34 7.90 5.49
C SER A 247 -2.43 9.27 4.79
N LEU A 248 -2.54 10.32 5.59
CA LEU A 248 -2.96 11.66 5.20
C LEU A 248 -2.14 12.71 5.94
N GLU A 249 -1.63 13.69 5.19
CA GLU A 249 -0.86 14.79 5.73
C GLU A 249 -1.77 15.76 6.50
N PRO A 250 -1.63 15.95 7.82
CA PRO A 250 -2.61 16.66 8.63
C PRO A 250 -2.80 18.13 8.22
N LYS A 251 -1.77 18.79 7.69
CA LYS A 251 -1.84 20.21 7.32
C LYS A 251 -2.30 20.43 5.88
N THR A 252 -1.73 19.71 4.93
CA THR A 252 -2.06 19.88 3.51
C THR A 252 -3.28 19.07 3.10
N GLN A 253 -3.69 18.07 3.90
CA GLN A 253 -4.75 17.12 3.57
C GLN A 253 -4.51 16.40 2.24
N GLU A 254 -3.23 16.27 1.88
CA GLU A 254 -2.77 15.47 0.75
C GLU A 254 -2.46 14.06 1.23
N ARG A 255 -2.60 13.09 0.34
CA ARG A 255 -2.19 11.71 0.57
C ARG A 255 -0.75 11.65 1.09
N SER A 256 -0.54 10.96 2.21
CA SER A 256 0.79 10.57 2.69
C SER A 256 1.16 9.19 2.13
N THR A 257 2.36 9.04 1.57
CA THR A 257 2.79 7.83 0.86
C THR A 257 4.16 7.35 1.34
N SER A 258 4.62 6.17 0.88
CA SER A 258 5.99 5.75 1.18
C SER A 258 7.06 6.63 0.51
N LYS A 259 6.69 7.52 -0.41
CA LYS A 259 7.58 8.56 -0.94
C LYS A 259 8.11 9.48 0.16
N SER A 260 7.41 9.64 1.30
CA SER A 260 7.94 10.39 2.45
C SER A 260 9.26 9.82 2.99
N TYR A 261 9.54 8.52 2.79
CA TYR A 261 10.87 7.96 3.07
C TYR A 261 11.93 8.49 2.11
N LEU A 262 11.60 8.61 0.82
CA LEU A 262 12.48 9.22 -0.17
C LEU A 262 12.76 10.69 0.18
N ASP A 263 11.73 11.47 0.51
CA ASP A 263 11.90 12.88 0.87
C ASP A 263 12.83 13.06 2.09
N LEU A 264 12.75 12.15 3.07
CA LEU A 264 13.68 12.08 4.20
C LEU A 264 15.12 11.72 3.75
N ALA A 265 15.25 10.76 2.84
CA ALA A 265 16.53 10.22 2.39
C ALA A 265 17.30 11.19 1.48
N LEU A 266 16.62 11.88 0.55
CA LEU A 266 17.23 12.79 -0.43
C LEU A 266 18.02 13.90 0.24
N LEU A 267 17.57 14.38 1.41
CA LEU A 267 18.22 15.48 2.13
C LEU A 267 19.43 15.02 2.96
N THR A 268 19.57 13.72 3.20
CA THR A 268 20.44 13.22 4.28
C THR A 268 21.36 12.07 3.88
N THR A 269 21.11 11.39 2.75
CA THR A 269 21.76 10.12 2.40
C THR A 269 22.34 10.11 0.98
N GLU A 270 23.08 9.04 0.66
CA GLU A 270 23.66 8.80 -0.67
C GLU A 270 22.77 7.85 -1.49
N LEU A 271 21.46 7.87 -1.20
CA LEU A 271 20.45 7.11 -1.91
C LEU A 271 20.32 7.64 -3.34
N ASN A 272 20.53 6.79 -4.32
CA ASN A 272 20.35 7.11 -5.73
C ASN A 272 19.06 6.48 -6.24
N VAL A 273 18.26 7.24 -6.98
CA VAL A 273 16.98 6.79 -7.52
C VAL A 273 16.98 6.93 -9.02
N TYR A 274 16.77 5.81 -9.69
CA TYR A 274 16.56 5.74 -11.12
C TYR A 274 15.05 5.62 -11.38
N THR A 275 14.44 6.66 -11.92
CA THR A 275 13.06 6.64 -12.42
C THR A 275 13.03 6.15 -13.86
N HIS A 276 11.88 5.67 -14.33
CA HIS A 276 11.75 5.04 -15.65
C HIS A 276 12.74 3.87 -15.86
N ALA A 277 13.22 3.27 -14.78
CA ALA A 277 14.21 2.20 -14.75
C ALA A 277 13.50 0.86 -14.67
N PHE A 278 13.25 0.28 -15.84
CA PHE A 278 12.57 -1.00 -15.94
C PHE A 278 13.57 -2.14 -15.82
N VAL A 279 13.57 -2.82 -14.67
CA VAL A 279 14.45 -3.96 -14.42
C VAL A 279 13.96 -5.18 -15.21
N LYS A 280 14.81 -5.69 -16.09
CA LYS A 280 14.48 -6.79 -17.01
C LYS A 280 14.87 -8.17 -16.48
N GLN A 281 15.95 -8.23 -15.70
CA GLN A 281 16.56 -9.50 -15.27
C GLN A 281 17.52 -9.29 -14.09
N VAL A 282 17.53 -10.22 -13.14
CA VAL A 282 18.58 -10.35 -12.11
C VAL A 282 19.75 -11.14 -12.68
N LEU A 283 20.96 -10.66 -12.43
CA LEU A 283 22.22 -11.27 -12.88
C LEU A 283 22.84 -12.09 -11.77
N PHE A 284 23.33 -13.27 -12.13
CA PHE A 284 23.97 -14.21 -11.23
C PHE A 284 25.40 -14.53 -11.68
N ASP A 285 26.30 -14.76 -10.73
CA ASP A 285 27.63 -15.32 -11.00
C ASP A 285 27.58 -16.86 -11.14
N ASP A 286 28.75 -17.46 -11.36
CA ASP A 286 28.90 -18.92 -11.48
C ASP A 286 28.48 -19.69 -10.21
N ASN A 287 28.49 -19.02 -9.04
CA ASN A 287 28.06 -19.58 -7.76
C ASN A 287 26.56 -19.35 -7.49
N LYS A 288 25.82 -18.81 -8.47
CA LYS A 288 24.41 -18.44 -8.37
C LYS A 288 24.14 -17.34 -7.33
N ALA A 289 25.16 -16.53 -7.00
CA ALA A 289 24.98 -15.32 -6.20
C ALA A 289 24.46 -14.18 -7.08
N ALA A 290 23.47 -13.44 -6.62
CA ALA A 290 22.96 -12.26 -7.33
C ALA A 290 24.00 -11.14 -7.28
N VAL A 291 24.44 -10.65 -8.45
CA VAL A 291 25.52 -9.65 -8.59
C VAL A 291 25.05 -8.33 -9.18
N GLY A 292 23.79 -8.25 -9.61
CA GLY A 292 23.25 -7.05 -10.20
C GLY A 292 21.96 -7.29 -10.97
N VAL A 293 21.56 -6.30 -11.76
CA VAL A 293 20.37 -6.35 -12.60
C VAL A 293 20.63 -5.69 -13.95
N LYS A 294 19.96 -6.21 -14.98
CA LYS A 294 19.80 -5.53 -16.27
C LYS A 294 18.61 -4.58 -16.19
N VAL A 295 18.82 -3.36 -16.64
CA VAL A 295 17.83 -2.29 -16.64
C VAL A 295 17.67 -1.76 -18.06
N ASP A 296 16.45 -1.36 -18.40
CA ASP A 296 16.14 -0.61 -19.60
C ASP A 296 15.42 0.68 -19.20
N THR A 297 15.89 1.81 -19.70
CA THR A 297 15.20 3.09 -19.57
C THR A 297 15.00 3.67 -20.96
N ASP A 298 13.75 3.73 -21.41
CA ASP A 298 13.36 4.24 -22.73
C ASP A 298 14.16 3.61 -23.89
N GLY A 299 14.45 2.31 -23.81
CA GLY A 299 15.21 1.57 -24.82
C GLY A 299 16.74 1.70 -24.69
N MET A 300 17.24 2.32 -23.62
CA MET A 300 18.66 2.36 -23.28
C MET A 300 18.99 1.26 -22.26
N PRO A 301 19.64 0.15 -22.66
CA PRO A 301 20.00 -0.92 -21.75
C PRO A 301 21.29 -0.61 -20.99
N TYR A 302 21.31 -0.91 -19.70
CA TYR A 302 22.49 -0.80 -18.83
C TYR A 302 22.44 -1.82 -17.68
N THR A 303 23.53 -1.91 -16.94
CA THR A 303 23.67 -2.84 -15.80
C THR A 303 23.97 -2.08 -14.53
N ILE A 304 23.21 -2.38 -13.47
CA ILE A 304 23.48 -1.91 -12.12
C ILE A 304 23.91 -3.10 -11.28
N THR A 305 25.14 -3.08 -10.79
CA THR A 305 25.73 -4.17 -10.00
C THR A 305 25.64 -3.89 -8.51
N ALA A 306 25.55 -4.96 -7.72
CA ALA A 306 25.50 -4.93 -6.26
C ALA A 306 26.73 -5.64 -5.68
N THR A 307 27.43 -5.02 -4.74
CA THR A 307 28.55 -5.66 -4.03
C THR A 307 28.09 -6.47 -2.82
N LYS A 308 26.85 -6.27 -2.34
CA LYS A 308 26.25 -7.03 -1.24
C LYS A 308 24.98 -7.75 -1.67
N GLU A 309 23.90 -7.02 -1.92
CA GLU A 309 22.58 -7.63 -2.12
C GLU A 309 21.77 -6.95 -3.23
N VAL A 310 21.04 -7.77 -3.99
CA VAL A 310 19.93 -7.34 -4.85
C VAL A 310 18.64 -7.67 -4.12
N ILE A 311 17.81 -6.67 -3.87
CA ILE A 311 16.59 -6.78 -3.06
C ILE A 311 15.37 -6.52 -3.95
N LEU A 312 14.50 -7.52 -4.08
CA LEU A 312 13.27 -7.40 -4.84
C LEU A 312 12.15 -6.83 -3.99
N SER A 313 11.64 -5.66 -4.38
CA SER A 313 10.49 -4.96 -3.80
C SER A 313 9.49 -4.54 -4.89
N ALA A 314 9.45 -5.31 -5.99
CA ALA A 314 8.60 -5.04 -7.15
C ALA A 314 7.11 -5.40 -6.92
N GLY A 315 6.77 -5.95 -5.75
CA GLY A 315 5.42 -6.34 -5.36
C GLY A 315 5.03 -7.75 -5.76
N ALA A 316 3.80 -8.16 -5.41
CA ALA A 316 3.33 -9.55 -5.50
C ALA A 316 3.20 -10.09 -6.94
N PHE A 317 3.18 -9.23 -7.96
CA PHE A 317 3.08 -9.61 -9.36
C PHE A 317 4.45 -9.64 -10.03
N GLN A 318 5.15 -8.50 -9.99
CA GLN A 318 6.42 -8.37 -10.69
C GLN A 318 7.60 -9.05 -9.98
N SER A 319 7.57 -9.25 -8.67
CA SER A 319 8.67 -9.97 -7.99
C SER A 319 8.75 -11.44 -8.43
N PRO A 320 7.66 -12.23 -8.40
CA PRO A 320 7.73 -13.59 -8.93
C PRO A 320 7.97 -13.63 -10.43
N GLN A 321 7.40 -12.70 -11.22
CA GLN A 321 7.70 -12.58 -12.65
C GLN A 321 9.20 -12.37 -12.90
N LEU A 322 9.81 -11.42 -12.19
CA LEU A 322 11.23 -11.09 -12.31
C LEU A 322 12.12 -12.27 -11.89
N LEU A 323 11.76 -12.98 -10.82
CA LEU A 323 12.45 -14.21 -10.42
C LEU A 323 12.42 -15.24 -11.56
N MET A 324 11.24 -15.49 -12.15
CA MET A 324 11.08 -16.46 -13.23
C MET A 324 11.88 -16.08 -14.48
N VAL A 325 11.76 -14.85 -15.00
CA VAL A 325 12.56 -14.42 -16.18
C VAL A 325 14.07 -14.39 -15.90
N SER A 326 14.47 -14.43 -14.62
CA SER A 326 15.87 -14.52 -14.18
C SER A 326 16.31 -15.96 -13.87
N GLY A 327 15.47 -16.97 -14.11
CA GLY A 327 15.81 -18.38 -13.95
C GLY A 327 15.57 -18.97 -12.56
N ILE A 328 14.79 -18.30 -11.70
CA ILE A 328 14.33 -18.80 -10.39
C ILE A 328 12.82 -19.00 -10.41
N GLY A 329 12.36 -20.25 -10.37
CA GLY A 329 10.93 -20.57 -10.39
C GLY A 329 10.67 -22.02 -10.80
N PRO A 330 9.42 -22.39 -11.12
CA PRO A 330 9.10 -23.76 -11.52
C PRO A 330 9.89 -24.16 -12.78
N ALA A 331 10.74 -25.19 -12.70
CA ALA A 331 11.63 -25.59 -13.79
C ALA A 331 10.89 -25.89 -15.11
N GLU A 332 9.68 -26.44 -15.06
CA GLU A 332 8.84 -26.68 -16.24
C GLU A 332 8.48 -25.36 -16.95
N THR A 333 8.03 -24.36 -16.20
CA THR A 333 7.72 -23.02 -16.72
C THR A 333 8.96 -22.37 -17.34
N LEU A 334 10.10 -22.44 -16.66
CA LEU A 334 11.37 -21.87 -17.17
C LEU A 334 11.80 -22.54 -18.48
N THR A 335 11.75 -23.87 -18.53
CA THR A 335 12.10 -24.67 -19.71
C THR A 335 11.19 -24.35 -20.89
N LYS A 336 9.88 -24.19 -20.66
CA LYS A 336 8.89 -23.81 -21.69
C LYS A 336 9.27 -22.52 -22.43
N TYR A 337 9.88 -21.56 -21.73
CA TYR A 337 10.28 -20.27 -22.30
C TYR A 337 11.78 -20.19 -22.61
N ASN A 338 12.50 -21.32 -22.63
CA ASN A 338 13.94 -21.41 -22.87
C ASN A 338 14.78 -20.55 -21.90
N ILE A 339 14.31 -20.39 -20.67
CA ILE A 339 15.06 -19.70 -19.61
C ILE A 339 15.96 -20.72 -18.90
N PRO A 340 17.28 -20.49 -18.79
CA PRO A 340 18.16 -21.35 -18.00
C PRO A 340 17.71 -21.42 -16.54
N VAL A 341 17.61 -22.65 -16.01
CA VAL A 341 17.22 -22.87 -14.60
C VAL A 341 18.41 -22.61 -13.69
N ILE A 342 18.42 -21.47 -13.01
CA ILE A 342 19.36 -21.16 -11.93
C ILE A 342 18.96 -21.93 -10.69
N HIS A 343 17.68 -21.88 -10.33
CA HIS A 343 17.12 -22.60 -9.19
C HIS A 343 15.66 -23.00 -9.44
N ASP A 344 15.36 -24.30 -9.33
CA ASP A 344 13.99 -24.80 -9.38
C ASP A 344 13.30 -24.53 -8.06
N LEU A 345 12.37 -23.59 -8.08
CA LEU A 345 11.62 -23.15 -6.90
C LEU A 345 10.12 -23.08 -7.26
N PRO A 346 9.38 -24.20 -7.18
CA PRO A 346 8.02 -24.30 -7.69
C PRO A 346 7.01 -23.41 -6.95
N GLY A 347 7.35 -22.90 -5.76
CA GLY A 347 6.52 -21.95 -5.01
C GLY A 347 6.52 -20.52 -5.59
N VAL A 348 7.46 -20.16 -6.47
CA VAL A 348 7.50 -18.81 -7.06
C VAL A 348 6.24 -18.57 -7.88
N GLY A 349 5.53 -17.51 -7.54
CA GLY A 349 4.28 -17.13 -8.20
C GLY A 349 3.06 -17.93 -7.75
N GLN A 350 3.18 -18.84 -6.78
CA GLN A 350 2.07 -19.62 -6.24
C GLN A 350 1.53 -19.02 -4.94
N ASN A 351 0.42 -19.57 -4.44
CA ASN A 351 -0.24 -19.13 -3.20
C ASN A 351 -0.58 -17.63 -3.21
N MET A 352 -1.09 -17.13 -4.34
CA MET A 352 -1.63 -15.77 -4.39
C MET A 352 -2.88 -15.71 -3.51
N GLU A 353 -2.93 -14.71 -2.65
CA GLU A 353 -4.03 -14.41 -1.76
C GLU A 353 -4.40 -12.94 -1.93
N ASP A 354 -5.69 -12.64 -1.90
CA ASP A 354 -6.23 -11.28 -1.96
C ASP A 354 -7.59 -11.24 -1.26
N ASN A 355 -8.07 -10.04 -0.91
CA ASN A 355 -9.38 -9.87 -0.29
C ASN A 355 -10.41 -9.48 -1.36
N PRO A 356 -11.22 -10.42 -1.89
CA PRO A 356 -12.19 -10.09 -2.91
C PRO A 356 -13.20 -9.09 -2.33
N LEU A 357 -13.43 -8.02 -3.09
CA LEU A 357 -14.32 -6.92 -2.72
C LEU A 357 -15.60 -7.01 -3.52
N PHE A 358 -16.74 -6.85 -2.85
CA PHE A 358 -18.06 -6.78 -3.47
C PHE A 358 -18.91 -5.78 -2.70
N GLY A 359 -20.02 -5.34 -3.28
CA GLY A 359 -20.88 -4.41 -2.58
C GLY A 359 -22.17 -4.16 -3.30
N ILE A 360 -23.03 -3.45 -2.59
CA ILE A 360 -24.34 -3.02 -3.07
C ILE A 360 -24.47 -1.51 -2.88
N THR A 361 -25.17 -0.88 -3.81
CA THR A 361 -25.33 0.57 -3.84
C THR A 361 -26.80 0.94 -3.64
N PHE A 362 -27.04 1.97 -2.83
CA PHE A 362 -28.36 2.47 -2.49
C PHE A 362 -28.45 3.97 -2.77
N ALA A 363 -29.63 4.42 -3.20
CA ALA A 363 -29.96 5.84 -3.16
C ALA A 363 -30.18 6.26 -1.69
N VAL A 364 -29.64 7.41 -1.31
CA VAL A 364 -29.68 7.92 0.06
C VAL A 364 -30.03 9.41 0.07
N ASP A 365 -30.60 9.88 1.19
CA ASP A 365 -30.95 11.29 1.40
C ASP A 365 -29.88 12.07 2.18
N VAL A 366 -28.66 11.53 2.23
CA VAL A 366 -27.48 12.21 2.81
C VAL A 366 -26.53 12.68 1.71
N GLU A 367 -25.65 13.60 2.05
CA GLU A 367 -24.60 14.07 1.16
C GLU A 367 -23.57 12.98 0.88
N THR A 368 -23.27 12.76 -0.41
CA THR A 368 -22.27 11.80 -0.88
C THR A 368 -21.48 12.37 -2.07
N SER A 369 -20.52 11.61 -2.61
CA SER A 369 -19.71 12.07 -3.75
C SER A 369 -20.57 12.41 -4.98
N SER A 370 -21.71 11.74 -5.16
CA SER A 370 -22.70 12.01 -6.21
C SER A 370 -23.13 13.49 -6.26
N SER A 371 -23.25 14.14 -5.09
CA SER A 371 -23.67 15.54 -5.00
C SER A 371 -22.67 16.52 -5.61
N TYR A 372 -21.39 16.12 -5.64
CA TYR A 372 -20.29 16.87 -6.23
C TYR A 372 -20.09 16.53 -7.70
N SER A 373 -20.10 15.23 -8.04
CA SER A 373 -19.91 14.74 -9.42
C SER A 373 -20.94 15.30 -10.40
N ASN A 374 -22.18 15.47 -9.94
CA ASN A 374 -23.29 15.93 -10.78
C ASN A 374 -23.46 17.47 -10.80
N ASN A 375 -22.65 18.22 -10.06
CA ASN A 375 -22.79 19.66 -9.92
C ASN A 375 -21.44 20.39 -9.99
N PRO A 376 -21.04 20.90 -11.18
CA PRO A 376 -19.76 21.58 -11.36
C PRO A 376 -19.57 22.82 -10.47
N ALA A 377 -20.64 23.54 -10.15
CA ALA A 377 -20.56 24.72 -9.28
C ALA A 377 -20.25 24.31 -7.82
N ARG A 378 -20.91 23.26 -7.33
CA ARG A 378 -20.62 22.68 -6.01
C ARG A 378 -19.20 22.13 -5.94
N PHE A 379 -18.77 21.42 -6.97
CA PHE A 379 -17.39 20.91 -7.05
C PHE A 379 -16.36 22.04 -7.09
N GLY A 380 -16.62 23.12 -7.84
CA GLY A 380 -15.80 24.33 -7.83
C GLY A 380 -15.69 24.97 -6.44
N ALA A 381 -16.80 25.03 -5.69
CA ALA A 381 -16.80 25.52 -4.31
C ALA A 381 -15.98 24.61 -3.38
N ALA A 382 -16.04 23.29 -3.56
CA ALA A 382 -15.23 22.33 -2.80
C ALA A 382 -13.72 22.50 -3.08
N ILE A 383 -13.35 22.81 -4.33
CA ILE A 383 -11.96 23.15 -4.69
C ILE A 383 -11.52 24.43 -3.97
N THR A 384 -12.35 25.48 -3.96
CA THR A 384 -12.07 26.71 -3.23
C THR A 384 -11.91 26.45 -1.74
N GLU A 385 -12.83 25.72 -1.11
CA GLU A 385 -12.76 25.37 0.30
C GLU A 385 -11.46 24.60 0.64
N TYR A 386 -11.11 23.60 -0.17
CA TYR A 386 -9.85 22.88 0.00
C TYR A 386 -8.63 23.79 -0.15
N ASN A 387 -8.63 24.69 -1.13
CA ASN A 387 -7.50 25.59 -1.39
C ASN A 387 -7.29 26.64 -0.31
N GLU A 388 -8.38 27.15 0.27
CA GLU A 388 -8.32 28.20 1.28
C GLU A 388 -8.10 27.62 2.68
N ASN A 389 -8.77 26.53 3.02
CA ASN A 389 -8.90 26.08 4.41
C ASN A 389 -8.34 24.68 4.67
N ARG A 390 -8.08 23.88 3.61
CA ARG A 390 -7.72 22.47 3.72
C ARG A 390 -8.79 21.69 4.51
N THR A 391 -10.06 21.89 4.15
CA THR A 391 -11.24 21.23 4.74
C THR A 391 -12.19 20.77 3.63
N GLY A 392 -13.22 20.04 4.03
CA GLY A 392 -14.32 19.68 3.12
C GLY A 392 -14.09 18.41 2.32
N PHE A 393 -15.02 18.11 1.43
CA PHE A 393 -15.15 16.83 0.73
C PHE A 393 -13.84 16.33 0.08
N LEU A 394 -13.04 17.22 -0.52
CA LEU A 394 -11.80 16.85 -1.20
C LEU A 394 -10.74 16.22 -0.27
N THR A 395 -10.86 16.40 1.05
CA THR A 395 -9.95 15.82 2.05
C THR A 395 -10.24 14.35 2.39
N SER A 396 -11.38 13.80 1.94
CA SER A 396 -11.82 12.43 2.27
C SER A 396 -11.74 11.49 1.06
N SER A 397 -11.34 10.23 1.29
CA SER A 397 -11.43 9.13 0.30
C SER A 397 -12.84 8.58 0.13
N GLY A 398 -13.80 9.04 0.93
CA GLY A 398 -15.19 8.56 0.89
C GLY A 398 -15.48 7.30 1.72
N ALA A 399 -14.46 6.67 2.33
CA ALA A 399 -14.60 5.67 3.38
C ALA A 399 -13.89 6.13 4.65
N ASP A 400 -14.65 6.55 5.67
CA ASP A 400 -14.11 6.99 6.96
C ASP A 400 -14.63 6.18 8.16
N ALA A 401 -15.44 5.14 7.92
CA ALA A 401 -15.84 4.15 8.93
C ALA A 401 -15.87 2.72 8.36
N ILE A 402 -15.41 1.76 9.16
CA ILE A 402 -15.26 0.35 8.79
C ILE A 402 -15.63 -0.57 9.97
N SER A 403 -16.10 -1.77 9.67
CA SER A 403 -16.37 -2.84 10.64
C SER A 403 -15.67 -4.13 10.23
N PHE A 404 -15.23 -4.91 11.20
CA PHE A 404 -14.69 -6.26 11.05
C PHE A 404 -15.50 -7.24 11.87
N GLU A 405 -15.97 -8.32 11.24
CA GLU A 405 -16.84 -9.27 11.92
C GLU A 405 -16.37 -10.73 11.75
N LYS A 406 -16.74 -11.56 12.72
CA LYS A 406 -16.73 -13.02 12.60
C LYS A 406 -18.09 -13.48 12.11
N LEU A 407 -18.13 -14.15 10.95
CA LEU A 407 -19.38 -14.64 10.37
C LEU A 407 -20.08 -15.61 11.33
N VAL A 408 -19.31 -16.44 12.04
CA VAL A 408 -19.83 -17.42 13.02
C VAL A 408 -20.55 -16.80 14.22
N ASN A 409 -20.31 -15.52 14.50
CA ASN A 409 -20.93 -14.77 15.60
C ASN A 409 -22.17 -13.98 15.14
N MET A 410 -22.49 -13.98 13.84
CA MET A 410 -23.69 -13.33 13.34
C MET A 410 -24.90 -14.26 13.54
N ASP A 411 -25.67 -14.05 14.61
CA ASP A 411 -26.89 -14.83 14.91
C ASP A 411 -27.91 -14.84 13.75
N ARG A 412 -27.86 -13.81 12.90
CA ARG A 412 -28.68 -13.67 11.68
C ARG A 412 -28.28 -14.62 10.55
N LEU A 413 -27.11 -15.26 10.60
CA LEU A 413 -26.60 -16.13 9.55
C LEU A 413 -26.74 -17.61 9.91
N ASN A 414 -27.38 -18.37 9.02
CA ASN A 414 -27.42 -19.83 9.13
C ASN A 414 -26.15 -20.45 8.50
N ILE A 415 -25.05 -20.43 9.25
CA ILE A 415 -23.77 -20.98 8.79
C ILE A 415 -23.72 -22.49 9.05
N SER A 416 -23.52 -23.26 7.97
CA SER A 416 -23.39 -24.71 8.05
C SER A 416 -22.23 -25.16 8.95
N ALA A 417 -22.33 -26.35 9.55
CA ALA A 417 -21.26 -26.91 10.37
C ALA A 417 -19.93 -27.02 9.59
N LYS A 418 -19.99 -27.36 8.30
CA LYS A 418 -18.83 -27.39 7.41
C LYS A 418 -18.19 -26.01 7.30
N ALA A 419 -18.99 -24.97 7.06
CA ALA A 419 -18.48 -23.60 6.96
C ALA A 419 -17.86 -23.11 8.29
N LYS A 420 -18.46 -23.45 9.44
CA LYS A 420 -17.86 -23.15 10.76
C LYS A 420 -16.49 -23.81 10.94
N GLN A 421 -16.39 -25.09 10.59
CA GLN A 421 -15.11 -25.82 10.64
C GLN A 421 -14.09 -25.20 9.69
N THR A 422 -14.52 -24.79 8.50
CA THR A 422 -13.68 -24.14 7.52
C THR A 422 -13.12 -22.81 8.03
N LEU A 423 -13.93 -21.96 8.66
CA LEU A 423 -13.49 -20.65 9.17
C LEU A 423 -12.51 -20.73 10.34
N ALA A 424 -12.38 -21.90 10.98
CA ALA A 424 -11.43 -22.11 12.08
C ALA A 424 -9.95 -22.26 11.63
N TRP A 425 -9.65 -22.08 10.34
CA TRP A 425 -8.27 -22.13 9.81
C TRP A 425 -7.43 -20.89 10.17
N VAL A 426 -8.10 -19.80 10.53
CA VAL A 426 -7.48 -18.57 11.06
C VAL A 426 -7.77 -18.41 12.55
N PRO A 427 -6.96 -17.63 13.29
CA PRO A 427 -7.19 -17.31 14.69
C PRO A 427 -8.58 -16.69 14.98
N GLU A 428 -8.99 -16.74 16.25
CA GLU A 428 -10.29 -16.23 16.71
C GLU A 428 -10.43 -14.71 16.53
N ASP A 429 -9.33 -13.95 16.63
CA ASP A 429 -9.32 -12.50 16.44
C ASP A 429 -9.20 -12.08 14.97
N TRP A 430 -8.85 -13.00 14.06
CA TRP A 430 -8.75 -12.73 12.63
C TRP A 430 -10.16 -12.59 12.03
N PRO A 431 -10.56 -11.45 11.46
CA PRO A 431 -11.91 -11.26 10.93
C PRO A 431 -12.23 -12.18 9.75
N ASP A 432 -13.47 -12.65 9.62
CA ASP A 432 -13.87 -13.41 8.44
C ASP A 432 -14.27 -12.48 7.28
N ILE A 433 -14.79 -11.31 7.62
CA ILE A 433 -15.30 -10.30 6.70
C ILE A 433 -15.05 -8.89 7.24
N GLN A 434 -14.82 -7.95 6.33
CA GLN A 434 -14.78 -6.51 6.61
C GLN A 434 -15.89 -5.79 5.85
N PHE A 435 -16.48 -4.75 6.44
CA PHE A 435 -17.55 -3.93 5.87
C PHE A 435 -17.19 -2.46 5.84
N TRP A 436 -17.50 -1.77 4.74
CA TRP A 436 -17.15 -0.37 4.53
C TRP A 436 -18.39 0.45 4.18
N GLY A 437 -18.55 1.57 4.86
CA GLY A 437 -19.42 2.64 4.39
C GLY A 437 -18.70 3.48 3.36
N PHE A 438 -19.18 3.48 2.10
CA PHE A 438 -18.54 4.24 1.03
C PHE A 438 -19.50 5.25 0.41
N THR A 439 -19.06 6.50 0.26
CA THR A 439 -19.91 7.58 -0.26
C THR A 439 -20.01 7.62 -1.79
N THR A 440 -19.57 6.57 -2.48
CA THR A 440 -19.45 6.56 -3.94
C THR A 440 -20.36 5.52 -4.56
N TRP A 441 -20.96 5.87 -5.71
CA TRP A 441 -21.74 4.94 -6.51
C TRP A 441 -20.83 3.86 -7.11
N LEU A 442 -21.17 2.58 -6.89
CA LEU A 442 -20.51 1.47 -7.59
C LEU A 442 -21.20 1.21 -8.93
N GLY A 443 -20.65 1.78 -10.00
CA GLY A 443 -20.91 1.32 -11.37
C GLY A 443 -19.81 0.36 -11.85
N ASP A 444 -19.76 0.09 -13.15
CA ASP A 444 -18.71 -0.72 -13.81
C ASP A 444 -17.29 -0.16 -13.57
N GLN A 445 -17.22 1.16 -13.34
CA GLN A 445 -16.01 1.88 -12.95
C GLN A 445 -16.26 2.63 -11.64
N LEU A 446 -15.38 2.43 -10.65
CA LEU A 446 -15.36 3.28 -9.46
C LEU A 446 -15.12 4.74 -9.87
N GLY A 447 -15.89 5.67 -9.29
CA GLY A 447 -15.83 7.10 -9.64
C GLY A 447 -16.61 7.49 -10.91
N SER A 448 -17.33 6.56 -11.53
CA SER A 448 -18.30 6.90 -12.59
C SER A 448 -19.46 7.73 -12.06
N ALA A 449 -20.10 8.51 -12.95
CA ALA A 449 -21.24 9.33 -12.58
C ALA A 449 -22.46 8.46 -12.26
N ALA A 450 -23.17 8.80 -11.19
CA ALA A 450 -24.40 8.13 -10.80
C ALA A 450 -25.44 8.15 -11.95
N PRO A 451 -26.35 7.16 -12.03
CA PRO A 451 -27.28 7.01 -13.14
C PRO A 451 -28.34 8.12 -13.19
N ASP A 452 -28.56 8.83 -12.10
CA ASP A 452 -29.46 9.96 -11.98
C ASP A 452 -28.91 11.02 -11.00
N THR A 453 -29.73 12.02 -10.67
CA THR A 453 -29.35 13.15 -9.82
C THR A 453 -29.41 12.87 -8.32
N LYS A 454 -29.75 11.64 -7.90
CA LYS A 454 -29.80 11.28 -6.49
C LYS A 454 -28.40 11.11 -5.91
N ASN A 455 -28.32 11.13 -4.59
CA ASN A 455 -27.11 10.72 -3.89
C ASN A 455 -27.10 9.21 -3.72
N TYR A 456 -25.94 8.61 -3.95
CA TYR A 456 -25.73 7.18 -3.74
C TYR A 456 -24.62 6.95 -2.72
N ALA A 457 -24.82 5.91 -1.92
CA ALA A 457 -23.84 5.33 -1.02
C ALA A 457 -23.77 3.83 -1.25
N CYS A 458 -22.63 3.24 -1.00
CA CYS A 458 -22.47 1.80 -1.08
C CYS A 458 -22.02 1.21 0.25
N PHE A 459 -22.42 -0.05 0.43
CA PHE A 459 -21.93 -0.88 1.52
C PHE A 459 -21.06 -1.96 0.90
N LEU A 460 -19.75 -1.82 1.04
CA LEU A 460 -18.78 -2.81 0.57
C LEU A 460 -18.59 -3.88 1.62
N ALA A 461 -18.31 -5.07 1.16
CA ALA A 461 -17.85 -6.18 1.95
C ALA A 461 -16.63 -6.81 1.28
N SER A 462 -15.70 -7.30 2.09
CA SER A 462 -14.55 -8.04 1.58
C SER A 462 -14.21 -9.21 2.49
N LEU A 463 -13.85 -10.34 1.87
CA LEU A 463 -13.47 -11.55 2.61
C LEU A 463 -12.00 -11.46 3.02
N THR A 464 -11.76 -11.54 4.33
CA THR A 464 -10.42 -11.36 4.93
C THR A 464 -9.74 -12.68 5.31
N ALA A 465 -10.46 -13.80 5.24
CA ALA A 465 -9.92 -15.15 5.42
C ALA A 465 -10.29 -16.10 4.25
N PRO A 466 -10.01 -15.71 2.98
CA PRO A 466 -10.36 -16.51 1.82
C PRO A 466 -9.57 -17.81 1.75
N LEU A 467 -10.21 -18.88 1.27
CA LEU A 467 -9.55 -20.17 1.00
C LEU A 467 -9.07 -20.30 -0.44
N SER A 468 -9.62 -19.52 -1.37
CA SER A 468 -9.13 -19.48 -2.75
C SER A 468 -7.64 -19.18 -2.74
N ARG A 469 -6.91 -19.84 -3.64
CA ARG A 469 -5.50 -19.58 -3.91
C ARG A 469 -5.32 -19.44 -5.41
N GLY A 470 -4.65 -18.37 -5.78
CA GLY A 470 -4.31 -18.04 -7.14
C GLY A 470 -2.83 -18.24 -7.45
N TYR A 471 -2.42 -17.77 -8.63
CA TYR A 471 -1.04 -17.73 -9.07
C TYR A 471 -0.75 -16.53 -9.99
N VAL A 472 0.54 -16.21 -10.09
CA VAL A 472 1.13 -15.32 -11.10
C VAL A 472 2.24 -16.09 -11.82
N THR A 473 2.16 -16.20 -13.16
CA THR A 473 3.18 -16.87 -13.98
C THR A 473 3.62 -15.98 -15.14
N ILE A 474 4.81 -16.23 -15.69
CA ILE A 474 5.28 -15.55 -16.90
C ILE A 474 4.51 -16.02 -18.15
N ASN A 475 4.28 -15.10 -19.10
CA ASN A 475 3.73 -15.42 -20.43
C ASN A 475 4.82 -15.52 -21.52
N SER A 476 6.02 -15.02 -21.25
CA SER A 476 7.18 -15.06 -22.13
C SER A 476 8.48 -15.04 -21.31
N SER A 477 9.62 -15.03 -21.99
CA SER A 477 10.94 -14.84 -21.37
C SER A 477 11.31 -13.37 -21.13
N ASP A 478 10.45 -12.41 -21.46
CA ASP A 478 10.71 -10.98 -21.35
C ASP A 478 9.82 -10.36 -20.25
N MET A 479 10.45 -9.64 -19.31
CA MET A 479 9.77 -8.88 -18.27
C MET A 479 8.79 -7.82 -18.82
N ALA A 480 9.01 -7.31 -20.05
CA ALA A 480 8.11 -6.33 -20.67
C ALA A 480 6.74 -6.91 -21.02
N ASP A 481 6.62 -8.22 -21.19
CA ASP A 481 5.32 -8.85 -21.40
C ASP A 481 4.62 -9.03 -20.06
N ALA A 482 3.37 -8.58 -19.97
CA ALA A 482 2.60 -8.67 -18.74
C ALA A 482 2.51 -10.15 -18.24
N PRO A 483 2.60 -10.39 -16.93
CA PRO A 483 2.44 -11.72 -16.39
C PRO A 483 0.98 -12.18 -16.51
N ILE A 484 0.78 -13.50 -16.50
CA ILE A 484 -0.55 -14.10 -16.35
C ILE A 484 -0.86 -14.13 -14.85
N ALA A 485 -1.91 -13.43 -14.44
CA ALA A 485 -2.41 -13.45 -13.07
C ALA A 485 -3.78 -14.11 -12.99
N ASN A 486 -3.91 -15.10 -12.10
CA ASN A 486 -5.16 -15.79 -11.85
C ASN A 486 -5.41 -15.85 -10.34
N PRO A 487 -6.20 -14.91 -9.78
CA PRO A 487 -6.51 -14.89 -8.35
C PRO A 487 -7.36 -16.07 -7.85
N ASN A 488 -8.09 -16.75 -8.76
CA ASN A 488 -9.09 -17.79 -8.46
C ASN A 488 -10.29 -17.23 -7.68
#